data_AF-A0A412TEF7-F1
#
_entry.id   AF-A0A412TEF7-F1
#
_cell.length_a   1.000
_cell.length_b   1.000
_cell.length_c   1.000
_cell.angle_alpha   90.00
_cell.angle_beta   90.00
_cell.angle_gamma   90.00
#
_symmetry.space_group_name_H-M   'P 1'
#
loop_
_entity.id
_entity.type
_entity.pdbx_description
1 polymer ?
#
loop_
_entity_poly.entity_id
_entity_poly.type
_entity_poly.pdbx_seq_one_letter_code
_entity_poly.pdbx_strand_id
1 'polypeptide(L)'
;MKKKIFLLSALCLLEVQWSMAQAPKWVDKAKRAVFSVITYGENDKILNTGNGFFVTEDGVALSDCSLFEGAQRAVVVNSEGVQMPVVSIMGANDMYDVIKFRVGISTKKVPALNPATAAPTVGANVYILPYSTQKDRSYTAGQVKVADEFSGKYHYYTLNLRLKDKMVSCPVMTEEGQVFALAQKSSGADTATICYAVDADFAMDQNVSAFSFSDMTLKNIGIKKALPDTEEQALVFLFMASSQVAPEKYAELLDDFIAEYPNSADGYVRRATNRIYRSKDDASMDKVVADMDKALSVAQKKDDVYYNRAKLIYNYMLGNPEKPYKDWSYDNAVDEIRKAIAVQELPVYVQTEGDILFAKQDYAAALACYEKVNQSDIASASTFFSAAKTKELMKAPAEEVLALMDSCVVRFTEPYTEEAAPYLLERAQARMNANQARAAMLDYDAYYKAVNGKVNDVFYYYREQAALKAKQFQRALNDMEKAIELSPKDLTYRAELAVVNIRVGRNEEALKVLQDALAIDSKYAEAYRLMGIVQLQMKKKQEACQSFAKAKELGDPNVNGLIEKHCK
;
A
#
# COMPACT_ATOMS: atom_id res chain seq x y z
N MET A 1 -76.61 -58.64 58.19
CA MET A 1 -75.59 -59.01 59.18
C MET A 1 -74.20 -58.72 58.61
N LYS A 2 -73.39 -57.90 59.32
CA LYS A 2 -71.89 -57.84 59.33
C LYS A 2 -71.19 -57.51 57.97
N LYS A 3 -70.24 -56.59 57.84
CA LYS A 3 -69.33 -55.90 58.78
C LYS A 3 -68.74 -54.64 58.10
N LYS A 4 -68.52 -53.60 58.90
CA LYS A 4 -67.79 -52.34 58.64
C LYS A 4 -66.28 -52.56 58.43
N ILE A 5 -65.56 -51.52 57.96
CA ILE A 5 -64.20 -51.01 58.31
C ILE A 5 -63.75 -50.14 57.09
N PHE A 6 -63.29 -48.88 57.13
CA PHE A 6 -63.07 -47.86 58.17
C PHE A 6 -62.60 -46.54 57.49
N LEU A 7 -62.66 -45.45 58.27
CA LEU A 7 -61.76 -44.28 58.32
C LEU A 7 -61.92 -43.10 57.32
N LEU A 8 -62.48 -42.03 57.89
CA LEU A 8 -62.20 -40.62 57.59
C LEU A 8 -60.69 -40.33 57.52
N SER A 9 -60.27 -39.63 56.47
CA SER A 9 -59.25 -38.57 56.55
C SER A 9 -59.49 -37.60 55.40
N ALA A 10 -60.08 -36.44 55.71
CA ALA A 10 -60.23 -35.31 54.81
C ALA A 10 -59.30 -34.21 55.32
N LEU A 11 -58.19 -33.96 54.61
CA LEU A 11 -57.37 -32.77 54.84
C LEU A 11 -56.68 -32.35 53.53
N CYS A 12 -57.01 -31.11 53.12
CA CYS A 12 -56.23 -30.18 52.31
C CYS A 12 -55.90 -30.53 50.85
N LEU A 13 -56.74 -30.02 49.93
CA LEU A 13 -56.30 -29.56 48.60
C LEU A 13 -56.71 -28.09 48.47
N LEU A 14 -55.76 -27.18 48.76
CA LEU A 14 -55.79 -25.81 48.25
C LEU A 14 -55.02 -25.82 46.94
N GLU A 15 -55.75 -25.78 45.83
CA GLU A 15 -55.19 -25.55 44.51
C GLU A 15 -54.66 -24.12 44.42
N VAL A 16 -53.35 -23.98 44.25
CA VAL A 16 -52.72 -22.73 43.82
C VAL A 16 -52.86 -22.66 42.29
N GLN A 17 -53.79 -21.84 41.81
CA GLN A 17 -53.87 -21.46 40.41
C GLN A 17 -52.61 -20.68 40.01
N TRP A 18 -51.77 -21.27 39.15
CA TRP A 18 -50.73 -20.54 38.43
C TRP A 18 -51.35 -19.78 37.26
N SER A 19 -51.25 -18.46 37.31
CA SER A 19 -51.57 -17.54 36.22
C SER A 19 -50.63 -17.79 35.03
N MET A 20 -51.14 -18.32 33.91
CA MET A 20 -50.44 -18.26 32.63
C MET A 20 -50.53 -16.83 32.09
N ALA A 21 -49.45 -16.06 32.17
CA ALA A 21 -49.34 -14.77 31.50
C ALA A 21 -49.48 -14.96 29.98
N GLN A 22 -50.41 -14.25 29.34
CA GLN A 22 -50.56 -14.24 27.88
C GLN A 22 -49.32 -13.61 27.22
N ALA A 23 -48.91 -14.17 26.07
CA ALA A 23 -47.80 -13.63 25.28
C ALA A 23 -48.05 -12.16 24.90
N PRO A 24 -47.05 -11.26 24.99
CA PRO A 24 -47.19 -9.90 24.49
C PRO A 24 -47.60 -9.87 23.01
N LYS A 25 -48.51 -8.95 22.64
CA LYS A 25 -49.13 -8.91 21.30
C LYS A 25 -48.13 -8.78 20.15
N TRP A 26 -46.95 -8.23 20.41
CA TRP A 26 -45.90 -8.00 19.41
C TRP A 26 -45.05 -9.25 19.10
N VAL A 27 -45.07 -10.30 19.93
CA VAL A 27 -44.19 -11.48 19.82
C VAL A 27 -44.30 -12.15 18.44
N ASP A 28 -45.51 -12.36 17.93
CA ASP A 28 -45.75 -13.02 16.64
C ASP A 28 -45.12 -12.26 15.46
N LYS A 29 -45.09 -10.93 15.53
CA LYS A 29 -44.49 -10.08 14.50
C LYS A 29 -42.98 -10.05 14.65
N ALA A 30 -42.49 -9.86 15.86
CA ALA A 30 -41.06 -9.76 16.18
C ALA A 30 -40.30 -11.05 15.83
N LYS A 31 -40.90 -12.23 16.08
CA LYS A 31 -40.27 -13.53 15.75
C LYS A 31 -39.89 -13.70 14.28
N ARG A 32 -40.58 -13.03 13.35
CA ARG A 32 -40.27 -13.12 11.91
C ARG A 32 -38.94 -12.46 11.54
N ALA A 33 -38.39 -11.63 12.43
CA ALA A 33 -37.08 -11.01 12.27
C ALA A 33 -35.94 -11.92 12.76
N VAL A 34 -36.24 -13.02 13.47
CA VAL A 34 -35.25 -13.96 14.00
C VAL A 34 -35.03 -15.10 12.99
N PHE A 35 -33.77 -15.47 12.78
CA PHE A 35 -33.37 -16.48 11.80
C PHE A 35 -32.28 -17.41 12.36
N SER A 36 -32.09 -18.54 11.69
CA SER A 36 -30.92 -19.40 11.92
C SER A 36 -29.76 -18.95 11.03
N VAL A 37 -28.54 -18.94 11.58
CA VAL A 37 -27.30 -18.68 10.83
C VAL A 37 -26.58 -20.00 10.63
N ILE A 38 -26.17 -20.30 9.40
CA ILE A 38 -25.35 -21.47 9.07
C ILE A 38 -24.08 -20.96 8.41
N THR A 39 -22.93 -21.28 9.01
CA THR A 39 -21.61 -20.90 8.50
C THR A 39 -20.89 -22.08 7.90
N TYR A 40 -20.10 -21.82 6.86
CA TYR A 40 -19.42 -22.82 6.06
C TYR A 40 -17.95 -22.47 5.95
N GLY A 41 -17.09 -23.46 6.15
CA GLY A 41 -15.65 -23.33 6.03
C GLY A 41 -15.18 -23.66 4.61
N GLU A 42 -13.92 -24.08 4.51
CA GLU A 42 -13.39 -24.59 3.25
C GLU A 42 -14.15 -25.83 2.78
N ASN A 43 -14.32 -25.97 1.45
CA ASN A 43 -15.06 -27.07 0.81
C ASN A 43 -16.55 -27.16 1.18
N ASP A 44 -17.20 -26.04 1.52
CA ASP A 44 -18.63 -25.95 1.81
C ASP A 44 -19.12 -26.86 2.96
N LYS A 45 -18.23 -27.25 3.87
CA LYS A 45 -18.62 -27.96 5.09
C LYS A 45 -19.20 -26.99 6.10
N ILE A 46 -20.33 -27.37 6.72
CA ILE A 46 -20.93 -26.61 7.83
C ILE A 46 -19.91 -26.56 8.98
N LEU A 47 -19.61 -25.35 9.46
CA LEU A 47 -18.79 -25.11 10.65
C LEU A 47 -19.69 -25.02 11.87
N ASN A 48 -20.55 -24.01 11.88
CA ASN A 48 -21.41 -23.70 13.01
C ASN A 48 -22.85 -23.47 12.56
N THR A 49 -23.78 -23.62 13.51
CA THR A 49 -25.17 -23.22 13.35
C THR A 49 -25.61 -22.51 14.61
N GLY A 50 -26.15 -21.32 14.46
CA GLY A 50 -26.66 -20.51 15.56
C GLY A 50 -27.87 -19.68 15.13
N ASN A 51 -28.09 -18.57 15.82
CA ASN A 51 -29.21 -17.68 15.58
C ASN A 51 -28.74 -16.26 15.37
N GLY A 52 -29.57 -15.45 14.73
CA GLY A 52 -29.42 -14.01 14.70
C GLY A 52 -30.76 -13.36 14.42
N PHE A 53 -30.75 -12.04 14.28
CA PHE A 53 -31.95 -11.29 13.96
C PHE A 53 -31.66 -10.05 13.12
N PHE A 54 -32.67 -9.65 12.36
CA PHE A 54 -32.67 -8.42 11.58
C PHE A 54 -32.98 -7.22 12.46
N VAL A 55 -32.22 -6.15 12.27
CA VAL A 55 -32.36 -4.86 12.96
C VAL A 55 -32.73 -3.73 12.00
N THR A 56 -32.61 -3.97 10.69
CA THR A 56 -33.10 -3.05 9.66
C THR A 56 -33.85 -3.80 8.56
N GLU A 57 -34.79 -3.13 7.91
CA GLU A 57 -35.62 -3.74 6.86
C GLU A 57 -34.83 -4.04 5.58
N ASP A 58 -33.66 -3.43 5.38
CA ASP A 58 -32.73 -3.65 4.26
C ASP A 58 -31.65 -4.72 4.56
N GLY A 59 -31.82 -5.48 5.65
CA GLY A 59 -31.04 -6.70 5.90
C GLY A 59 -29.76 -6.54 6.72
N VAL A 60 -29.61 -5.50 7.55
CA VAL A 60 -28.61 -5.52 8.64
C VAL A 60 -29.07 -6.52 9.68
N ALA A 61 -28.12 -7.32 10.14
CA ALA A 61 -28.33 -8.38 11.09
C ALA A 61 -27.25 -8.42 12.16
N LEU A 62 -27.62 -8.93 13.33
CA LEU A 62 -26.74 -9.15 14.48
C LEU A 62 -26.69 -10.64 14.85
N SER A 63 -25.53 -11.09 15.34
CA SER A 63 -25.29 -12.44 15.89
C SER A 63 -24.05 -12.39 16.79
N ASP A 64 -23.68 -13.53 17.36
CA ASP A 64 -22.36 -13.83 17.91
C ASP A 64 -21.29 -13.98 16.83
N CYS A 65 -20.09 -13.43 17.10
CA CYS A 65 -18.98 -13.46 16.15
C CYS A 65 -18.33 -14.84 16.04
N SER A 66 -18.38 -15.62 17.12
CA SER A 66 -17.82 -16.97 17.22
C SER A 66 -18.42 -17.93 16.18
N LEU A 67 -19.67 -17.73 15.72
CA LEU A 67 -20.25 -18.51 14.62
C LEU A 67 -19.47 -18.36 13.31
N PHE A 68 -18.87 -17.20 13.09
CA PHE A 68 -18.24 -16.81 11.82
C PHE A 68 -16.74 -17.08 11.79
N GLU A 69 -16.13 -17.51 12.89
CA GLU A 69 -14.72 -17.84 12.94
C GLU A 69 -14.38 -18.96 11.94
N GLY A 70 -13.43 -18.70 11.03
CA GLY A 70 -13.05 -19.60 9.94
C GLY A 70 -14.06 -19.70 8.79
N ALA A 71 -15.19 -19.01 8.86
CA ALA A 71 -16.25 -19.11 7.86
C ALA A 71 -15.85 -18.43 6.55
N GLN A 72 -15.86 -19.17 5.45
CA GLN A 72 -15.69 -18.65 4.09
C GLN A 72 -17.00 -18.18 3.48
N ARG A 73 -18.14 -18.71 3.97
CA ARG A 73 -19.49 -18.37 3.52
C ARG A 73 -20.46 -18.52 4.68
N ALA A 74 -21.54 -17.74 4.69
CA ALA A 74 -22.65 -17.92 5.61
C ALA A 74 -23.99 -17.70 4.90
N VAL A 75 -25.03 -18.37 5.39
CA VAL A 75 -26.42 -18.14 4.97
C VAL A 75 -27.29 -17.99 6.20
N VAL A 76 -28.33 -17.18 6.08
CA VAL A 76 -29.39 -17.10 7.07
C VAL A 76 -30.63 -17.84 6.56
N VAL A 77 -31.35 -18.50 7.46
CA VAL A 77 -32.62 -19.18 7.18
C VAL A 77 -33.71 -18.51 7.99
N ASN A 78 -34.60 -17.79 7.32
CA ASN A 78 -35.68 -17.05 7.99
C ASN A 78 -36.78 -17.99 8.52
N SER A 79 -37.77 -17.43 9.22
CA SER A 79 -38.91 -18.20 9.76
C SER A 79 -39.76 -18.92 8.71
N GLU A 80 -39.65 -18.54 7.44
CA GLU A 80 -40.34 -19.15 6.30
C GLU A 80 -39.50 -20.26 5.62
N GLY A 81 -38.27 -20.50 6.10
CA GLY A 81 -37.34 -21.47 5.53
C GLY A 81 -36.57 -20.96 4.31
N VAL A 82 -36.68 -19.67 3.99
CA VAL A 82 -35.95 -19.06 2.87
C VAL A 82 -34.49 -18.84 3.27
N GLN A 83 -33.58 -19.38 2.46
CA GLN A 83 -32.14 -19.18 2.63
C GLN A 83 -31.71 -17.89 1.92
N MET A 84 -30.95 -17.05 2.62
CA MET A 84 -30.39 -15.80 2.08
C MET A 84 -28.90 -15.73 2.40
N PRO A 85 -28.03 -15.35 1.46
CA PRO A 85 -26.60 -15.29 1.69
C PRO A 85 -26.22 -14.11 2.60
N VAL A 86 -25.21 -14.30 3.45
CA VAL A 86 -24.50 -13.18 4.07
C VAL A 86 -23.56 -12.59 3.03
N VAL A 87 -23.74 -11.31 2.70
CA VAL A 87 -23.01 -10.61 1.63
C VAL A 87 -21.73 -10.00 2.15
N SER A 88 -21.75 -9.43 3.36
CA SER A 88 -20.57 -8.79 3.93
C SER A 88 -20.62 -8.71 5.46
N ILE A 89 -19.45 -8.77 6.08
CA ILE A 89 -19.25 -8.45 7.50
C ILE A 89 -19.08 -6.94 7.63
N MET A 90 -19.89 -6.31 8.48
CA MET A 90 -19.89 -4.87 8.70
C MET A 90 -19.09 -4.47 9.95
N GLY A 91 -18.78 -5.40 10.84
CA GLY A 91 -17.96 -5.17 12.02
C GLY A 91 -18.10 -6.33 13.01
N ALA A 92 -17.10 -6.56 13.85
CA ALA A 92 -17.12 -7.63 14.84
C ALA A 92 -16.30 -7.23 16.07
N ASN A 93 -16.65 -7.82 17.21
CA ASN A 93 -15.88 -7.71 18.45
C ASN A 93 -15.88 -9.07 19.15
N ASP A 94 -14.70 -9.64 19.32
CA ASP A 94 -14.51 -10.96 19.94
C ASP A 94 -14.69 -10.94 21.46
N MET A 95 -14.20 -9.88 22.13
CA MET A 95 -14.30 -9.71 23.58
C MET A 95 -15.75 -9.77 24.07
N TYR A 96 -16.68 -9.16 23.34
CA TYR A 96 -18.10 -9.21 23.63
C TYR A 96 -18.87 -10.16 22.72
N ASP A 97 -18.20 -11.00 21.93
CA ASP A 97 -18.79 -11.97 21.00
C ASP A 97 -19.99 -11.41 20.21
N VAL A 98 -19.79 -10.31 19.49
CA VAL A 98 -20.82 -9.68 18.63
C VAL A 98 -20.33 -9.48 17.21
N ILE A 99 -21.23 -9.67 16.25
CA ILE A 99 -20.98 -9.39 14.84
C ILE A 99 -22.18 -8.71 14.19
N LYS A 100 -21.88 -7.69 13.38
CA LYS A 100 -22.83 -7.01 12.49
C LYS A 100 -22.52 -7.42 11.06
N PHE A 101 -23.55 -7.81 10.32
CA PHE A 101 -23.39 -8.26 8.93
C PHE A 101 -24.58 -7.89 8.06
N ARG A 102 -24.35 -7.92 6.75
CA ARG A 102 -25.34 -7.64 5.71
C ARG A 102 -25.84 -8.94 5.09
N VAL A 103 -27.15 -9.10 4.99
CA VAL A 103 -27.78 -10.21 4.27
C VAL A 103 -28.28 -9.75 2.91
N GLY A 104 -28.03 -10.55 1.87
CA GLY A 104 -28.60 -10.37 0.54
C GLY A 104 -30.06 -10.79 0.53
N ILE A 105 -30.95 -9.86 0.84
CA ILE A 105 -32.39 -10.12 0.94
C ILE A 105 -33.02 -10.41 -0.44
N SER A 106 -33.92 -11.39 -0.49
CA SER A 106 -34.61 -11.78 -1.73
C SER A 106 -35.86 -10.93 -2.05
N THR A 107 -36.26 -10.08 -1.10
CA THR A 107 -37.42 -9.19 -1.16
C THR A 107 -36.98 -7.73 -1.00
N LYS A 108 -37.89 -6.77 -1.24
CA LYS A 108 -37.60 -5.34 -1.01
C LYS A 108 -37.33 -5.01 0.46
N LYS A 109 -37.90 -5.78 1.39
CA LYS A 109 -37.81 -5.58 2.84
C LYS A 109 -37.89 -6.93 3.56
N VAL A 110 -37.16 -7.05 4.66
CA VAL A 110 -37.31 -8.13 5.65
C VAL A 110 -37.94 -7.59 6.94
N PRO A 111 -38.63 -8.44 7.74
CA PRO A 111 -39.03 -8.06 9.08
C PRO A 111 -37.79 -7.72 9.92
N ALA A 112 -37.86 -6.62 10.67
CA ALA A 112 -36.76 -6.14 11.50
C ALA A 112 -37.23 -5.73 12.90
N LEU A 113 -36.32 -5.82 13.87
CA LEU A 113 -36.55 -5.38 15.25
C LEU A 113 -36.02 -3.96 15.42
N ASN A 114 -36.82 -3.12 16.07
CA ASN A 114 -36.41 -1.75 16.37
C ASN A 114 -35.56 -1.74 17.65
N PRO A 115 -34.36 -1.13 17.62
CA PRO A 115 -33.56 -0.90 18.81
C PRO A 115 -34.35 -0.12 19.89
N ALA A 116 -34.08 -0.43 21.15
CA ALA A 116 -34.61 0.31 22.29
C ALA A 116 -33.92 1.68 22.36
N THR A 117 -34.69 2.73 22.65
CA THR A 117 -34.15 4.09 22.78
C THR A 117 -33.52 4.38 24.14
N ALA A 118 -33.69 3.47 25.10
CA ALA A 118 -33.16 3.57 26.45
C ALA A 118 -32.89 2.17 27.01
N ALA A 119 -31.85 2.04 27.83
CA ALA A 119 -31.54 0.80 28.53
C ALA A 119 -32.63 0.46 29.56
N PRO A 120 -33.08 -0.80 29.66
CA PRO A 120 -34.05 -1.22 30.67
C PRO A 120 -33.46 -1.16 32.08
N THR A 121 -34.27 -0.74 33.05
CA THR A 121 -33.86 -0.67 34.45
C THR A 121 -33.80 -2.06 35.10
N VAL A 122 -32.98 -2.20 36.16
CA VAL A 122 -32.97 -3.42 36.98
C VAL A 122 -34.40 -3.73 37.48
N GLY A 123 -34.81 -4.99 37.34
CA GLY A 123 -36.16 -5.48 37.64
C GLY A 123 -37.16 -5.42 36.48
N ALA A 124 -36.82 -4.75 35.37
CA ALA A 124 -37.69 -4.69 34.19
C ALA A 124 -37.93 -6.09 33.58
N ASN A 125 -39.15 -6.33 33.09
CA ASN A 125 -39.51 -7.57 32.39
C ASN A 125 -38.84 -7.61 31.03
N VAL A 126 -38.28 -8.77 30.68
CA VAL A 126 -37.58 -8.98 29.40
C VAL A 126 -38.00 -10.30 28.77
N TYR A 127 -37.85 -10.38 27.45
CA TYR A 127 -38.28 -11.54 26.67
C TYR A 127 -37.22 -11.96 25.66
N ILE A 128 -36.83 -13.24 25.66
CA ILE A 128 -35.98 -13.83 24.62
C ILE A 128 -36.87 -14.50 23.56
N LEU A 129 -36.60 -14.19 22.29
CA LEU A 129 -37.31 -14.75 21.14
C LEU A 129 -36.46 -15.79 20.42
N PRO A 130 -36.64 -17.10 20.67
CA PRO A 130 -35.93 -18.15 19.94
C PRO A 130 -36.41 -18.26 18.49
N TYR A 131 -35.49 -18.60 17.59
CA TYR A 131 -35.80 -18.96 16.21
C TYR A 131 -36.75 -20.16 16.14
N SER A 132 -37.75 -20.10 15.24
CA SER A 132 -38.61 -21.23 14.92
C SER A 132 -39.18 -21.10 13.50
N THR A 133 -39.28 -22.24 12.81
CA THR A 133 -39.91 -22.36 11.48
C THR A 133 -41.40 -22.74 11.56
N GLN A 134 -41.92 -23.03 12.77
CA GLN A 134 -43.32 -23.38 12.99
C GLN A 134 -44.10 -22.18 13.54
N LYS A 135 -45.44 -22.25 13.57
CA LYS A 135 -46.31 -21.31 14.31
C LYS A 135 -46.14 -21.48 15.83
N ASP A 136 -44.89 -21.49 16.29
CA ASP A 136 -44.52 -21.63 17.68
C ASP A 136 -44.39 -20.24 18.30
N ARG A 137 -45.28 -19.94 19.25
CA ARG A 137 -45.30 -18.69 20.02
C ARG A 137 -44.36 -18.72 21.22
N SER A 138 -43.43 -19.68 21.30
CA SER A 138 -42.50 -19.81 22.42
C SER A 138 -41.66 -18.56 22.66
N TYR A 139 -41.70 -18.03 23.86
CA TYR A 139 -40.76 -17.01 24.35
C TYR A 139 -40.27 -17.45 25.72
N THR A 140 -39.17 -16.86 26.17
CA THR A 140 -38.73 -17.01 27.56
C THR A 140 -38.75 -15.66 28.22
N ALA A 141 -39.59 -15.50 29.23
CA ALA A 141 -39.67 -14.29 30.02
C ALA A 141 -38.69 -14.35 31.19
N GLY A 142 -38.17 -13.20 31.58
CA GLY A 142 -37.27 -13.02 32.72
C GLY A 142 -37.29 -11.58 33.19
N GLN A 143 -36.31 -11.24 34.03
CA GLN A 143 -36.11 -9.87 34.50
C GLN A 143 -34.65 -9.47 34.43
N VAL A 144 -34.38 -8.19 34.22
CA VAL A 144 -33.01 -7.63 34.37
C VAL A 144 -32.57 -7.76 35.82
N LYS A 145 -31.50 -8.51 36.07
CA LYS A 145 -30.88 -8.65 37.39
C LYS A 145 -29.82 -7.58 37.63
N VAL A 146 -28.96 -7.36 36.62
CA VAL A 146 -27.85 -6.41 36.64
C VAL A 146 -27.71 -5.80 35.25
N ALA A 147 -27.33 -4.53 35.19
CA ALA A 147 -26.94 -3.84 33.98
C ALA A 147 -25.62 -3.10 34.27
N ASP A 148 -24.51 -3.65 33.81
CA ASP A 148 -23.17 -3.10 34.02
C ASP A 148 -22.76 -2.24 32.83
N GLU A 149 -22.42 -0.97 33.06
CA GLU A 149 -22.01 -0.06 31.99
C GLU A 149 -20.57 -0.34 31.53
N PHE A 150 -20.34 -0.29 30.22
CA PHE A 150 -19.01 -0.32 29.62
C PHE A 150 -18.87 0.70 28.47
N SER A 151 -17.64 1.16 28.25
CA SER A 151 -17.31 2.21 27.28
C SER A 151 -18.16 3.49 27.40
N GLY A 152 -18.66 3.79 28.61
CA GLY A 152 -19.37 5.03 28.94
C GLY A 152 -20.79 5.17 28.39
N LYS A 153 -21.32 4.16 27.67
CA LYS A 153 -22.68 4.23 27.09
C LYS A 153 -23.39 2.90 26.85
N TYR A 154 -22.67 1.78 26.77
CA TYR A 154 -23.27 0.46 26.50
C TYR A 154 -23.39 -0.36 27.76
N HIS A 155 -24.21 -1.41 27.73
CA HIS A 155 -24.47 -2.24 28.90
C HIS A 155 -24.24 -3.73 28.65
N TYR A 156 -23.70 -4.39 29.67
CA TYR A 156 -23.65 -5.83 29.78
C TYR A 156 -24.66 -6.27 30.83
N TYR A 157 -25.60 -7.13 30.45
CA TYR A 157 -26.75 -7.47 31.28
C TYR A 157 -26.60 -8.87 31.87
N THR A 158 -26.99 -9.01 33.13
CA THR A 158 -27.32 -10.30 33.74
C THR A 158 -28.84 -10.37 33.85
N LEU A 159 -29.45 -11.44 33.33
CA LEU A 159 -30.90 -11.65 33.34
C LEU A 159 -31.26 -12.84 34.22
N ASN A 160 -32.32 -12.71 35.02
CA ASN A 160 -32.91 -13.80 35.80
C ASN A 160 -33.78 -14.68 34.90
N LEU A 161 -33.14 -15.46 34.03
CA LEU A 161 -33.79 -16.48 33.21
C LEU A 161 -32.79 -17.57 32.81
N ARG A 162 -33.31 -18.79 32.62
CA ARG A 162 -32.50 -19.92 32.16
C ARG A 162 -32.35 -19.90 30.64
N LEU A 163 -31.11 -19.81 30.15
CA LEU A 163 -30.82 -19.93 28.72
C LEU A 163 -30.79 -21.40 28.28
N LYS A 164 -31.41 -21.71 27.15
CA LYS A 164 -31.25 -23.00 26.45
C LYS A 164 -30.27 -22.80 25.29
N ASP A 165 -29.59 -23.86 24.85
CA ASP A 165 -28.59 -23.76 23.77
C ASP A 165 -29.15 -23.09 22.49
N LYS A 166 -30.41 -23.35 22.15
CA LYS A 166 -31.09 -22.75 20.99
C LYS A 166 -31.46 -21.26 21.16
N MET A 167 -31.16 -20.65 22.30
CA MET A 167 -31.47 -19.25 22.61
C MET A 167 -30.24 -18.34 22.58
N VAL A 168 -29.04 -18.90 22.41
CA VAL A 168 -27.84 -18.10 22.19
C VAL A 168 -28.02 -17.28 20.91
N SER A 169 -27.61 -16.02 20.96
CA SER A 169 -27.71 -15.03 19.89
C SER A 169 -29.13 -14.67 19.47
N CYS A 170 -30.12 -15.01 20.29
CA CYS A 170 -31.48 -14.54 20.11
C CYS A 170 -31.63 -13.11 20.67
N PRO A 171 -32.54 -12.30 20.10
CA PRO A 171 -32.78 -10.95 20.60
C PRO A 171 -33.45 -10.99 21.96
N VAL A 172 -33.03 -10.08 22.82
CA VAL A 172 -33.64 -9.77 24.12
C VAL A 172 -34.46 -8.50 23.97
N MET A 173 -35.75 -8.60 24.29
CA MET A 173 -36.76 -7.58 24.04
C MET A 173 -37.24 -6.93 25.33
N THR A 174 -37.60 -5.65 25.25
CA THR A 174 -38.34 -4.93 26.30
C THR A 174 -39.82 -5.34 26.32
N GLU A 175 -40.57 -4.86 27.31
CA GLU A 175 -42.03 -5.09 27.42
C GLU A 175 -42.81 -4.45 26.26
N GLU A 176 -42.28 -3.37 25.69
CA GLU A 176 -42.81 -2.64 24.53
C GLU A 176 -42.46 -3.32 23.19
N GLY A 177 -41.60 -4.34 23.20
CA GLY A 177 -41.20 -5.09 22.01
C GLY A 177 -40.07 -4.45 21.21
N GLN A 178 -39.20 -3.66 21.86
CA GLN A 178 -37.95 -3.16 21.27
C GLN A 178 -36.79 -4.09 21.64
N VAL A 179 -35.83 -4.27 20.74
CA VAL A 179 -34.62 -5.07 21.03
C VAL A 179 -33.59 -4.19 21.73
N PHE A 180 -33.02 -4.64 22.85
CA PHE A 180 -31.99 -3.89 23.56
C PHE A 180 -30.70 -4.69 23.76
N ALA A 181 -30.74 -6.02 23.61
CA ALA A 181 -29.56 -6.85 23.78
C ALA A 181 -29.62 -8.14 22.95
N LEU A 182 -28.46 -8.77 22.77
CA LEU A 182 -28.26 -10.10 22.20
C LEU A 182 -27.95 -11.08 23.34
N ALA A 183 -28.68 -12.19 23.45
CA ALA A 183 -28.45 -13.18 24.49
C ALA A 183 -27.13 -13.95 24.25
N GLN A 184 -26.33 -14.14 25.30
CA GLN A 184 -25.02 -14.77 25.23
C GLN A 184 -24.93 -16.03 26.06
N LYS A 185 -24.04 -16.94 25.65
CA LYS A 185 -23.80 -18.19 26.35
C LYS A 185 -23.33 -17.92 27.79
N SER A 186 -23.96 -18.57 28.77
CA SER A 186 -23.58 -18.42 30.18
C SER A 186 -22.18 -18.99 30.45
N SER A 187 -21.25 -18.16 30.92
CA SER A 187 -19.87 -18.52 31.28
C SER A 187 -19.60 -18.53 32.79
N GLY A 188 -20.60 -18.18 33.61
CA GLY A 188 -20.50 -18.07 35.08
C GLY A 188 -20.85 -19.35 35.85
N ALA A 189 -20.65 -19.34 37.16
CA ALA A 189 -20.88 -20.49 38.04
C ALA A 189 -22.36 -20.93 38.17
N ASP A 190 -23.30 -20.01 37.98
CA ASP A 190 -24.74 -20.28 37.97
C ASP A 190 -25.29 -20.13 36.55
N THR A 191 -25.25 -21.20 35.77
CA THR A 191 -25.86 -21.25 34.43
C THR A 191 -27.30 -21.77 34.44
N ALA A 192 -27.80 -22.14 35.62
CA ALA A 192 -29.11 -22.76 35.78
C ALA A 192 -30.23 -21.73 35.91
N THR A 193 -29.93 -20.55 36.46
CA THR A 193 -30.94 -19.54 36.79
C THR A 193 -30.76 -18.18 36.09
N ILE A 194 -29.55 -17.90 35.58
CA ILE A 194 -29.24 -16.62 34.91
C ILE A 194 -28.65 -16.82 33.51
N CYS A 195 -28.80 -15.78 32.69
CA CYS A 195 -28.13 -15.65 31.40
C CYS A 195 -27.51 -14.26 31.24
N TYR A 196 -26.56 -14.14 30.33
CA TYR A 196 -25.96 -12.85 29.99
C TYR A 196 -26.51 -12.33 28.67
N ALA A 197 -26.44 -11.03 28.48
CA ALA A 197 -26.75 -10.40 27.21
C ALA A 197 -25.89 -9.14 27.02
N VAL A 198 -25.51 -8.85 25.78
CA VAL A 198 -24.73 -7.67 25.40
C VAL A 198 -25.61 -6.69 24.66
N ASP A 199 -25.39 -5.40 24.89
CA ASP A 199 -26.10 -4.31 24.24
C ASP A 199 -26.18 -4.46 22.71
N ALA A 200 -27.40 -4.38 22.17
CA ALA A 200 -27.62 -4.44 20.74
C ALA A 200 -27.04 -3.19 20.04
N ASP A 201 -27.02 -2.04 20.72
CA ASP A 201 -26.43 -0.81 20.18
C ASP A 201 -24.91 -0.93 20.07
N PHE A 202 -24.26 -1.65 21.00
CA PHE A 202 -22.83 -1.96 20.88
C PHE A 202 -22.52 -2.79 19.63
N ALA A 203 -23.33 -3.82 19.37
CA ALA A 203 -23.21 -4.64 18.17
C ALA A 203 -23.51 -3.83 16.89
N MET A 204 -24.46 -2.91 16.94
CA MET A 204 -24.79 -2.00 15.83
C MET A 204 -23.70 -0.99 15.50
N ASP A 205 -22.97 -0.51 16.51
CA ASP A 205 -21.89 0.47 16.35
C ASP A 205 -20.59 -0.16 15.82
N GLN A 206 -20.53 -1.50 15.71
CA GLN A 206 -19.42 -2.17 15.05
C GLN A 206 -19.35 -1.77 13.56
N ASN A 207 -18.15 -1.41 13.12
CA ASN A 207 -17.88 -0.94 11.76
C ASN A 207 -16.57 -1.54 11.23
N VAL A 208 -16.43 -1.52 9.90
CA VAL A 208 -15.15 -1.76 9.22
C VAL A 208 -14.45 -0.41 9.05
N SER A 209 -13.15 -0.39 9.32
CA SER A 209 -12.30 0.78 9.17
C SER A 209 -10.94 0.41 8.59
N ALA A 210 -10.09 1.40 8.35
CA ALA A 210 -8.69 1.18 7.94
C ALA A 210 -7.91 0.25 8.91
N PHE A 211 -8.31 0.21 10.19
CA PHE A 211 -7.70 -0.66 11.21
C PHE A 211 -8.20 -2.11 11.15
N SER A 212 -9.27 -2.38 10.41
CA SER A 212 -9.78 -3.75 10.22
C SER A 212 -8.77 -4.66 9.51
N PHE A 213 -7.78 -4.12 8.81
CA PHE A 213 -6.65 -4.89 8.25
C PHE A 213 -5.66 -5.38 9.33
N SER A 214 -5.69 -4.84 10.54
CA SER A 214 -4.92 -5.35 11.68
C SER A 214 -5.76 -6.17 12.67
N ASP A 215 -7.09 -6.13 12.54
CA ASP A 215 -8.03 -6.84 13.40
C ASP A 215 -8.00 -8.35 13.11
N MET A 216 -7.63 -9.15 14.13
CA MET A 216 -7.50 -10.60 13.99
C MET A 216 -8.86 -11.30 13.86
N THR A 217 -9.89 -10.80 14.55
CA THR A 217 -11.25 -11.33 14.50
C THR A 217 -11.78 -11.22 13.07
N LEU A 218 -11.66 -10.04 12.45
CA LEU A 218 -12.10 -9.82 11.08
C LEU A 218 -11.25 -10.59 10.06
N LYS A 219 -9.95 -10.77 10.31
CA LYS A 219 -9.06 -11.60 9.47
C LYS A 219 -9.45 -13.07 9.45
N ASN A 220 -9.87 -13.61 10.60
CA ASN A 220 -10.24 -15.01 10.74
C ASN A 220 -11.58 -15.36 10.08
N ILE A 221 -12.37 -14.36 9.70
CA ILE A 221 -13.61 -14.56 8.94
C ILE A 221 -13.26 -14.44 7.45
N GLY A 222 -13.50 -15.47 6.64
CA GLY A 222 -13.24 -15.47 5.20
C GLY A 222 -14.27 -14.71 4.35
N ILE A 223 -15.41 -14.35 4.92
CA ILE A 223 -16.46 -13.56 4.26
C ILE A 223 -15.96 -12.14 3.98
N LYS A 224 -16.38 -11.57 2.84
CA LYS A 224 -16.10 -10.21 2.40
C LYS A 224 -16.46 -9.17 3.48
N LYS A 225 -15.68 -8.11 3.58
CA LYS A 225 -15.92 -7.00 4.52
C LYS A 225 -16.66 -5.90 3.78
N ALA A 226 -17.59 -5.24 4.46
CA ALA A 226 -18.24 -4.05 3.95
C ALA A 226 -17.22 -2.91 3.85
N LEU A 227 -17.55 -1.90 3.04
CA LEU A 227 -16.84 -0.64 3.08
C LEU A 227 -17.24 0.13 4.35
N PRO A 228 -16.37 1.02 4.86
CA PRO A 228 -16.75 1.99 5.87
C PRO A 228 -17.95 2.83 5.45
N ASP A 229 -18.69 3.36 6.42
CA ASP A 229 -19.99 4.04 6.21
C ASP A 229 -19.89 5.44 5.59
N THR A 230 -18.68 6.01 5.52
CA THR A 230 -18.42 7.34 4.93
C THR A 230 -17.40 7.25 3.80
N GLU A 231 -17.55 8.12 2.80
CA GLU A 231 -16.66 8.17 1.63
C GLU A 231 -15.20 8.38 2.07
N GLU A 232 -14.94 9.30 2.99
CA GLU A 232 -13.60 9.63 3.46
C GLU A 232 -12.93 8.43 4.13
N GLN A 233 -13.65 7.72 5.02
CA GLN A 233 -13.12 6.52 5.67
C GLN A 233 -12.93 5.40 4.65
N ALA A 234 -13.83 5.25 3.68
CA ALA A 234 -13.71 4.27 2.63
C ALA A 234 -12.52 4.55 1.68
N LEU A 235 -12.19 5.82 1.41
CA LEU A 235 -10.99 6.19 0.66
C LEU A 235 -9.70 5.84 1.42
N VAL A 236 -9.65 6.07 2.74
CA VAL A 236 -8.52 5.65 3.58
C VAL A 236 -8.43 4.12 3.62
N PHE A 237 -9.56 3.43 3.71
CA PHE A 237 -9.63 1.97 3.64
C PHE A 237 -9.08 1.45 2.31
N LEU A 238 -9.45 2.04 1.17
CA LEU A 238 -8.90 1.72 -0.15
C LEU A 238 -7.39 1.97 -0.25
N PHE A 239 -6.88 3.03 0.39
CA PHE A 239 -5.45 3.30 0.42
C PHE A 239 -4.69 2.17 1.14
N MET A 240 -5.15 1.79 2.33
CA MET A 240 -4.56 0.67 3.08
C MET A 240 -4.69 -0.66 2.32
N ALA A 241 -5.85 -0.91 1.69
CA ALA A 241 -6.10 -2.13 0.94
C ALA A 241 -5.11 -2.32 -0.22
N SER A 242 -4.69 -1.23 -0.88
CA SER A 242 -3.84 -1.28 -2.08
C SER A 242 -2.52 -2.03 -1.91
N SER A 243 -1.98 -2.11 -0.68
CA SER A 243 -0.75 -2.84 -0.36
C SER A 243 -0.98 -4.11 0.46
N GLN A 244 -2.21 -4.36 0.92
CA GLN A 244 -2.53 -5.43 1.87
C GLN A 244 -3.36 -6.55 1.26
N VAL A 245 -3.99 -6.33 0.11
CA VAL A 245 -4.79 -7.34 -0.60
C VAL A 245 -4.21 -7.66 -1.98
N ALA A 246 -4.55 -8.84 -2.49
CA ALA A 246 -4.17 -9.24 -3.85
C ALA A 246 -4.73 -8.26 -4.90
N PRO A 247 -4.02 -8.02 -6.03
CA PRO A 247 -4.45 -7.06 -7.06
C PRO A 247 -5.86 -7.30 -7.61
N GLU A 248 -6.28 -8.56 -7.74
CA GLU A 248 -7.61 -8.94 -8.22
C GLU A 248 -8.69 -8.54 -7.21
N LYS A 249 -8.46 -8.83 -5.92
CA LYS A 249 -9.37 -8.44 -4.84
C LYS A 249 -9.44 -6.93 -4.67
N TYR A 250 -8.34 -6.22 -4.90
CA TYR A 250 -8.34 -4.76 -4.87
C TYR A 250 -9.19 -4.16 -5.98
N ALA A 251 -9.13 -4.73 -7.19
CA ALA A 251 -9.96 -4.29 -8.31
C ALA A 251 -11.45 -4.49 -8.03
N GLU A 252 -11.84 -5.64 -7.45
CA GLU A 252 -13.22 -5.88 -7.00
C GLU A 252 -13.66 -4.85 -5.95
N LEU A 253 -12.80 -4.57 -4.97
CA LEU A 253 -13.08 -3.58 -3.93
C LEU A 253 -13.27 -2.16 -4.48
N LEU A 254 -12.53 -1.79 -5.54
CA LEU A 254 -12.72 -0.52 -6.24
C LEU A 254 -14.07 -0.48 -6.99
N ASP A 255 -14.51 -1.60 -7.57
CA ASP A 255 -15.83 -1.68 -8.20
C ASP A 255 -16.96 -1.57 -7.16
N ASP A 256 -16.80 -2.20 -5.99
CA ASP A 256 -17.73 -2.03 -4.86
C ASP A 256 -17.79 -0.58 -4.39
N PHE A 257 -16.64 0.07 -4.26
CA PHE A 257 -16.56 1.46 -3.84
C PHE A 257 -17.30 2.39 -4.79
N ILE A 258 -17.15 2.19 -6.10
CA ILE A 258 -17.87 2.99 -7.09
C ILE A 258 -19.38 2.71 -7.07
N ALA A 259 -19.80 1.47 -6.76
CA ALA A 259 -21.20 1.14 -6.62
C ALA A 259 -21.84 1.86 -5.41
N GLU A 260 -21.13 1.92 -4.29
CA GLU A 260 -21.58 2.58 -3.06
C GLU A 260 -21.48 4.12 -3.14
N TYR A 261 -20.40 4.62 -3.73
CA TYR A 261 -20.06 6.05 -3.82
C TYR A 261 -19.95 6.52 -5.29
N PRO A 262 -21.06 6.51 -6.07
CA PRO A 262 -21.05 6.76 -7.52
C PRO A 262 -20.72 8.21 -7.94
N ASN A 263 -20.62 9.13 -6.96
CA ASN A 263 -20.24 10.53 -7.19
C ASN A 263 -18.80 10.84 -6.73
N SER A 264 -18.03 9.83 -6.31
CA SER A 264 -16.64 9.99 -5.86
C SER A 264 -15.68 10.12 -7.05
N ALA A 265 -15.16 11.33 -7.29
CA ALA A 265 -14.13 11.54 -8.31
C ALA A 265 -12.86 10.72 -8.02
N ASP A 266 -12.43 10.70 -6.75
CA ASP A 266 -11.25 9.97 -6.28
C ASP A 266 -11.38 8.46 -6.50
N GLY A 267 -12.58 7.90 -6.29
CA GLY A 267 -12.88 6.51 -6.59
C GLY A 267 -12.60 6.16 -8.05
N TYR A 268 -13.09 6.99 -8.96
CA TYR A 268 -12.91 6.76 -10.40
C TYR A 268 -11.45 6.94 -10.82
N VAL A 269 -10.75 7.94 -10.28
CA VAL A 269 -9.31 8.15 -10.52
C VAL A 269 -8.49 6.95 -10.06
N ARG A 270 -8.76 6.42 -8.84
CA ARG A 270 -8.08 5.24 -8.30
C ARG A 270 -8.35 4.01 -9.16
N ARG A 271 -9.60 3.81 -9.60
CA ARG A 271 -9.97 2.69 -10.45
C ARG A 271 -9.31 2.76 -11.84
N ALA A 272 -9.29 3.93 -12.46
CA ALA A 272 -8.58 4.16 -13.72
C ALA A 272 -7.09 3.82 -13.57
N THR A 273 -6.45 4.34 -12.51
CA THR A 273 -5.04 4.10 -12.21
C THR A 273 -4.74 2.63 -11.93
N ASN A 274 -5.65 1.89 -11.31
CA ASN A 274 -5.48 0.45 -11.12
C ASN A 274 -5.65 -0.33 -12.44
N ARG A 275 -6.65 0.03 -13.25
CA ARG A 275 -6.99 -0.67 -14.50
C ARG A 275 -5.91 -0.54 -15.58
N ILE A 276 -5.21 0.60 -15.66
CA ILE A 276 -4.19 0.80 -16.70
C ILE A 276 -3.07 -0.24 -16.63
N TYR A 277 -2.60 -0.61 -15.42
CA TYR A 277 -1.55 -1.62 -15.24
C TYR A 277 -1.94 -3.03 -15.72
N ARG A 278 -3.25 -3.29 -15.86
CA ARG A 278 -3.80 -4.58 -16.31
C ARG A 278 -4.30 -4.53 -17.75
N SER A 279 -4.27 -3.36 -18.37
CA SER A 279 -4.80 -3.15 -19.72
C SER A 279 -3.82 -3.69 -20.77
N LYS A 280 -4.36 -4.43 -21.74
CA LYS A 280 -3.58 -5.10 -22.80
C LYS A 280 -4.06 -4.78 -24.21
N ASP A 281 -5.19 -4.11 -24.32
CA ASP A 281 -5.87 -3.82 -25.58
C ASP A 281 -6.65 -2.50 -25.48
N ASP A 282 -7.06 -1.96 -26.64
CA ASP A 282 -7.77 -0.69 -26.73
C ASP A 282 -9.10 -0.69 -25.96
N ALA A 283 -9.80 -1.84 -25.86
CA ALA A 283 -11.07 -1.93 -25.14
C ALA A 283 -10.88 -1.87 -23.62
N SER A 284 -9.78 -2.41 -23.10
CA SER A 284 -9.40 -2.25 -21.70
C SER A 284 -8.97 -0.81 -21.39
N MET A 285 -8.27 -0.15 -22.32
CA MET A 285 -7.89 1.26 -22.21
C MET A 285 -9.10 2.21 -22.31
N ASP A 286 -10.12 1.88 -23.11
CA ASP A 286 -11.37 2.64 -23.17
C ASP A 286 -12.07 2.71 -21.80
N LYS A 287 -11.95 1.66 -20.98
CA LYS A 287 -12.48 1.68 -19.60
C LYS A 287 -11.71 2.61 -18.68
N VAL A 288 -10.40 2.74 -18.87
CA VAL A 288 -9.54 3.68 -18.12
C VAL A 288 -9.95 5.12 -18.44
N VAL A 289 -10.14 5.42 -19.73
CA VAL A 289 -10.62 6.74 -20.18
C VAL A 289 -12.02 7.02 -19.65
N ALA A 290 -12.93 6.05 -19.74
CA ALA A 290 -14.30 6.21 -19.25
C ALA A 290 -14.36 6.50 -17.74
N ASP A 291 -13.49 5.86 -16.94
CA ASP A 291 -13.37 6.18 -15.51
C ASP A 291 -12.87 7.61 -15.30
N MET A 292 -11.82 8.04 -16.02
CA MET A 292 -11.33 9.40 -15.92
C MET A 292 -12.38 10.44 -16.36
N ASP A 293 -13.17 10.16 -17.41
CA ASP A 293 -14.24 11.06 -17.88
C ASP A 293 -15.37 11.13 -16.88
N LYS A 294 -15.72 10.00 -16.27
CA LYS A 294 -16.70 9.96 -15.20
C LYS A 294 -16.22 10.74 -13.98
N ALA A 295 -14.94 10.61 -13.60
CA ALA A 295 -14.32 11.43 -12.55
C ALA A 295 -14.48 12.93 -12.82
N LEU A 296 -14.17 13.39 -14.04
CA LEU A 296 -14.35 14.80 -14.43
C LEU A 296 -15.81 15.27 -14.36
N SER A 297 -16.77 14.37 -14.61
CA SER A 297 -18.19 14.71 -14.58
C SER A 297 -18.75 14.89 -13.16
N VAL A 298 -18.15 14.22 -12.17
CA VAL A 298 -18.61 14.25 -10.76
C VAL A 298 -17.74 15.12 -9.86
N ALA A 299 -16.52 15.46 -10.29
CA ALA A 299 -15.59 16.29 -9.51
C ALA A 299 -16.10 17.71 -9.29
N GLN A 300 -16.08 18.15 -8.03
CA GLN A 300 -16.33 19.55 -7.67
C GLN A 300 -15.18 20.47 -8.11
N LYS A 301 -13.94 19.98 -7.94
CA LYS A 301 -12.70 20.63 -8.34
C LYS A 301 -12.00 19.77 -9.38
N LYS A 302 -11.93 20.26 -10.62
CA LYS A 302 -11.48 19.46 -11.77
C LYS A 302 -9.97 19.43 -11.95
N ASP A 303 -9.24 20.35 -11.32
CA ASP A 303 -7.79 20.44 -11.34
C ASP A 303 -7.13 19.12 -10.95
N ASP A 304 -7.56 18.50 -9.84
CA ASP A 304 -6.98 17.23 -9.40
C ASP A 304 -7.23 16.09 -10.40
N VAL A 305 -8.40 16.03 -11.03
CA VAL A 305 -8.70 15.01 -12.05
C VAL A 305 -7.88 15.23 -13.31
N TYR A 306 -7.72 16.48 -13.77
CA TYR A 306 -6.85 16.83 -14.90
C TYR A 306 -5.38 16.47 -14.61
N TYR A 307 -4.91 16.79 -13.40
CA TYR A 307 -3.57 16.43 -12.93
C TYR A 307 -3.34 14.91 -12.95
N ASN A 308 -4.27 14.14 -12.39
CA ASN A 308 -4.17 12.68 -12.37
C ASN A 308 -4.26 12.06 -13.77
N ARG A 309 -5.10 12.62 -14.65
CA ARG A 309 -5.19 12.21 -16.06
C ARG A 309 -3.87 12.48 -16.79
N ALA A 310 -3.28 13.67 -16.63
CA ALA A 310 -1.99 14.02 -17.22
C ALA A 310 -0.88 13.05 -16.77
N LYS A 311 -0.81 12.75 -15.47
CA LYS A 311 0.14 11.76 -14.93
C LYS A 311 -0.08 10.36 -15.49
N LEU A 312 -1.33 9.96 -15.66
CA LEU A 312 -1.67 8.64 -16.19
C LEU A 312 -1.21 8.51 -17.65
N ILE A 313 -1.45 9.52 -18.49
CA ILE A 313 -0.96 9.56 -19.88
C ILE A 313 0.57 9.62 -19.91
N TYR A 314 1.18 10.47 -19.08
CA TYR A 314 2.63 10.61 -18.99
C TYR A 314 3.32 9.28 -18.64
N ASN A 315 2.87 8.61 -17.59
CA ASN A 315 3.41 7.32 -17.17
C ASN A 315 3.22 6.23 -18.22
N TYR A 316 2.10 6.24 -18.95
CA TYR A 316 1.89 5.34 -20.08
C TYR A 316 2.93 5.57 -21.19
N MET A 317 3.20 6.82 -21.53
CA MET A 317 4.19 7.18 -22.57
C MET A 317 5.63 6.84 -22.14
N LEU A 318 5.96 6.98 -20.86
CA LEU A 318 7.27 6.55 -20.32
C LEU A 318 7.51 5.05 -20.47
N GLY A 319 6.45 4.24 -20.50
CA GLY A 319 6.52 2.81 -20.80
C GLY A 319 6.96 2.48 -22.23
N ASN A 320 7.10 3.49 -23.10
CA ASN A 320 7.44 3.38 -24.51
C ASN A 320 6.64 2.30 -25.27
N PRO A 321 5.29 2.42 -25.29
CA PRO A 321 4.43 1.42 -25.91
C PRO A 321 4.72 1.33 -27.42
N GLU A 322 4.80 0.11 -27.96
CA GLU A 322 5.04 -0.12 -29.40
C GLU A 322 3.99 0.58 -30.27
N LYS A 323 2.74 0.59 -29.80
CA LYS A 323 1.62 1.31 -30.40
C LYS A 323 0.93 2.14 -29.32
N PRO A 324 1.04 3.48 -29.37
CA PRO A 324 0.30 4.35 -28.47
C PRO A 324 -1.21 4.14 -28.60
N TYR A 325 -1.91 4.20 -27.46
CA TYR A 325 -3.36 4.18 -27.42
C TYR A 325 -3.92 5.49 -27.97
N LYS A 326 -4.62 5.41 -29.12
CA LYS A 326 -5.25 6.54 -29.80
C LYS A 326 -4.30 7.76 -29.93
N ASP A 327 -4.67 8.88 -29.33
CA ASP A 327 -3.98 10.18 -29.36
C ASP A 327 -3.09 10.42 -28.13
N TRP A 328 -2.95 9.42 -27.25
CA TRP A 328 -2.08 9.55 -26.08
C TRP A 328 -0.63 9.77 -26.50
N SER A 329 -0.10 10.88 -26.00
CA SER A 329 1.20 11.42 -26.37
C SER A 329 1.66 12.37 -25.27
N TYR A 330 2.94 12.78 -25.29
CA TYR A 330 3.41 13.82 -24.38
C TYR A 330 2.68 15.15 -24.59
N ASP A 331 2.28 15.49 -25.83
CA ASP A 331 1.47 16.68 -26.10
C ASP A 331 0.10 16.62 -25.40
N ASN A 332 -0.58 15.48 -25.50
CA ASN A 332 -1.84 15.27 -24.80
C ASN A 332 -1.68 15.37 -23.27
N ALA A 333 -0.60 14.81 -22.71
CA ALA A 333 -0.30 14.94 -21.28
C ALA A 333 -0.02 16.40 -20.87
N VAL A 334 0.71 17.17 -21.69
CA VAL A 334 0.94 18.61 -21.48
C VAL A 334 -0.38 19.39 -21.50
N ASP A 335 -1.27 19.09 -22.43
CA ASP A 335 -2.58 19.75 -22.51
C ASP A 335 -3.43 19.49 -21.27
N GLU A 336 -3.44 18.25 -20.77
CA GLU A 336 -4.17 17.89 -19.55
C GLU A 336 -3.58 18.58 -18.30
N ILE A 337 -2.25 18.62 -18.12
CA ILE A 337 -1.67 19.28 -16.95
C ILE A 337 -1.89 20.81 -17.00
N ARG A 338 -1.89 21.40 -18.19
CA ARG A 338 -2.21 22.82 -18.36
C ARG A 338 -3.66 23.15 -18.04
N LYS A 339 -4.60 22.24 -18.30
CA LYS A 339 -5.99 22.38 -17.81
C LYS A 339 -6.05 22.41 -16.28
N ALA A 340 -5.25 21.59 -15.61
CA ALA A 340 -5.15 21.62 -14.14
C ALA A 340 -4.59 22.96 -13.65
N ILE A 341 -3.47 23.41 -14.22
CA ILE A 341 -2.81 24.69 -13.88
C ILE A 341 -3.74 25.89 -14.11
N ALA A 342 -4.54 25.88 -15.17
CA ALA A 342 -5.49 26.94 -15.49
C ALA A 342 -6.62 27.07 -14.45
N VAL A 343 -6.99 25.97 -13.79
CA VAL A 343 -7.98 25.98 -12.69
C VAL A 343 -7.32 26.41 -11.39
N GLN A 344 -6.16 25.82 -11.05
CA GLN A 344 -5.36 26.20 -9.90
C GLN A 344 -3.88 25.92 -10.18
N GLU A 345 -3.05 26.96 -10.11
CA GLU A 345 -1.60 26.81 -10.30
C GLU A 345 -0.93 26.36 -9.00
N LEU A 346 -0.82 25.04 -8.80
CA LEU A 346 -0.04 24.46 -7.71
C LEU A 346 1.38 24.15 -8.15
N PRO A 347 2.42 24.33 -7.29
CA PRO A 347 3.80 23.99 -7.63
C PRO A 347 3.99 22.55 -8.11
N VAL A 348 3.24 21.60 -7.54
CA VAL A 348 3.28 20.18 -7.96
C VAL A 348 2.78 19.96 -9.39
N TYR A 349 1.85 20.80 -9.88
CA TYR A 349 1.38 20.73 -11.26
C TYR A 349 2.41 21.30 -12.22
N VAL A 350 3.05 22.41 -11.85
CA VAL A 350 4.16 23.00 -12.63
C VAL A 350 5.35 22.05 -12.70
N GLN A 351 5.68 21.36 -11.59
CA GLN A 351 6.71 20.32 -11.58
C GLN A 351 6.39 19.21 -12.58
N THR A 352 5.14 18.73 -12.58
CA THR A 352 4.68 17.66 -13.48
C THR A 352 4.70 18.11 -14.94
N GLU A 353 4.33 19.36 -15.24
CA GLU A 353 4.49 19.93 -16.58
C GLU A 353 5.96 19.91 -17.00
N GLY A 354 6.87 20.32 -16.11
CA GLY A 354 8.32 20.26 -16.34
C GLY A 354 8.81 18.85 -16.66
N ASP A 355 8.37 17.85 -15.89
CA ASP A 355 8.74 16.44 -16.08
C ASP A 355 8.24 15.88 -17.42
N ILE A 356 7.01 16.22 -17.83
CA ILE A 356 6.46 15.82 -19.12
C ILE A 356 7.25 16.48 -20.27
N LEU A 357 7.54 17.77 -20.15
CA LEU A 357 8.32 18.53 -21.15
C LEU A 357 9.75 18.01 -21.27
N PHE A 358 10.38 17.64 -20.15
CA PHE A 358 11.69 17.03 -20.12
C PHE A 358 11.70 15.70 -20.88
N ALA A 359 10.72 14.83 -20.63
CA ALA A 359 10.57 13.55 -21.34
C ALA A 359 10.29 13.74 -22.84
N LYS A 360 9.56 14.81 -23.20
CA LYS A 360 9.34 15.25 -24.58
C LYS A 360 10.60 15.86 -25.24
N GLN A 361 11.69 16.07 -24.49
CA GLN A 361 12.92 16.74 -24.92
C GLN A 361 12.76 18.24 -25.20
N ASP A 362 11.69 18.86 -24.71
CA ASP A 362 11.53 20.32 -24.71
C ASP A 362 12.21 20.90 -23.46
N TYR A 363 13.55 20.85 -23.46
CA TYR A 363 14.36 21.21 -22.30
C TYR A 363 14.23 22.68 -21.91
N ALA A 364 13.99 23.58 -22.87
CA ALA A 364 13.86 25.00 -22.58
C ALA A 364 12.58 25.30 -21.78
N ALA A 365 11.44 24.71 -22.19
CA ALA A 365 10.19 24.84 -21.46
C ALA A 365 10.24 24.09 -20.12
N ALA A 366 10.84 22.89 -20.08
CA ALA A 366 11.03 22.13 -18.85
C ALA A 366 11.84 22.91 -17.81
N LEU A 367 12.95 23.55 -18.24
CA LEU A 367 13.79 24.36 -17.35
C LEU A 367 13.01 25.52 -16.74
N ALA A 368 12.18 26.22 -17.53
CA ALA A 368 11.34 27.31 -17.03
C ALA A 368 10.36 26.84 -15.94
N CYS A 369 9.77 25.66 -16.10
CA CYS A 369 8.93 25.03 -15.07
C CYS A 369 9.75 24.75 -13.80
N TYR A 370 10.93 24.13 -13.92
CA TYR A 370 11.76 23.80 -12.76
C TYR A 370 12.30 25.04 -12.04
N GLU A 371 12.65 26.10 -12.75
CA GLU A 371 13.06 27.37 -12.14
C GLU A 371 11.93 28.00 -11.32
N LYS A 372 10.69 27.93 -11.82
CA LYS A 372 9.50 28.37 -11.08
C LYS A 372 9.26 27.52 -9.83
N VAL A 373 9.39 26.19 -9.94
CA VAL A 373 9.25 25.27 -8.80
C VAL A 373 10.33 25.49 -7.74
N ASN A 374 11.57 25.77 -8.15
CA ASN A 374 12.69 26.05 -7.23
C ASN A 374 12.52 27.34 -6.42
N GLN A 375 11.54 28.19 -6.76
CA GLN A 375 11.16 29.39 -6.01
C GLN A 375 9.94 29.17 -5.09
N SER A 376 9.38 27.96 -5.05
CA SER A 376 8.20 27.61 -4.26
C SER A 376 8.56 26.91 -2.94
N ASP A 377 7.53 26.62 -2.15
CA ASP A 377 7.61 25.89 -0.88
C ASP A 377 8.00 24.40 -1.03
N ILE A 378 7.82 23.82 -2.23
CA ILE A 378 8.22 22.43 -2.52
C ILE A 378 9.66 22.30 -3.03
N ALA A 379 10.43 23.39 -3.07
CA ALA A 379 11.82 23.37 -3.54
C ALA A 379 12.68 22.42 -2.70
N SER A 380 13.32 21.46 -3.36
CA SER A 380 14.05 20.37 -2.72
C SER A 380 15.30 19.98 -3.51
N ALA A 381 16.13 19.10 -2.97
CA ALA A 381 17.31 18.62 -3.70
C ALA A 381 16.94 18.01 -5.07
N SER A 382 15.80 17.33 -5.18
CA SER A 382 15.36 16.73 -6.44
C SER A 382 14.91 17.77 -7.47
N THR A 383 14.27 18.86 -7.06
CA THR A 383 13.80 19.91 -8.00
C THR A 383 14.99 20.69 -8.59
N PHE A 384 16.01 20.99 -7.78
CA PHE A 384 17.27 21.58 -8.27
C PHE A 384 18.02 20.60 -9.16
N PHE A 385 17.99 19.31 -8.85
CA PHE A 385 18.62 18.28 -9.66
C PHE A 385 17.98 18.14 -11.05
N SER A 386 16.65 18.15 -11.13
CA SER A 386 15.95 18.16 -12.43
C SER A 386 16.35 19.38 -13.28
N ALA A 387 16.44 20.57 -12.68
CA ALA A 387 16.94 21.75 -13.37
C ALA A 387 18.40 21.60 -13.83
N ALA A 388 19.27 21.05 -12.97
CA ALA A 388 20.69 20.84 -13.28
C ALA A 388 20.86 19.88 -14.48
N LYS A 389 20.13 18.76 -14.46
CA LYS A 389 20.15 17.77 -15.56
C LYS A 389 19.59 18.33 -16.86
N THR A 390 18.56 19.18 -16.76
CA THR A 390 18.03 19.89 -17.93
C THR A 390 19.08 20.80 -18.55
N LYS A 391 19.78 21.61 -17.74
CA LYS A 391 20.89 22.45 -18.21
C LYS A 391 22.04 21.65 -18.81
N GLU A 392 22.38 20.51 -18.20
CA GLU A 392 23.42 19.61 -18.73
C GLU A 392 23.06 19.07 -20.12
N LEU A 393 21.82 18.61 -20.32
CA LEU A 393 21.34 18.12 -21.63
C LEU A 393 21.26 19.24 -22.69
N MET A 394 20.96 20.46 -22.26
CA MET A 394 21.04 21.65 -23.10
C MET A 394 22.48 22.08 -23.44
N LYS A 395 23.49 21.39 -22.89
CA LYS A 395 24.92 21.74 -23.01
C LYS A 395 25.22 23.17 -22.52
N ALA A 396 24.53 23.58 -21.46
CA ALA A 396 24.80 24.85 -20.78
C ALA A 396 26.23 24.87 -20.20
N PRO A 397 26.79 26.06 -19.91
CA PRO A 397 28.08 26.18 -19.24
C PRO A 397 28.13 25.34 -17.95
N ALA A 398 29.28 24.69 -17.71
CA ALA A 398 29.43 23.77 -16.59
C ALA A 398 29.23 24.47 -15.23
N GLU A 399 29.55 25.76 -15.15
CA GLU A 399 29.36 26.61 -13.97
C GLU A 399 27.88 26.78 -13.61
N GLU A 400 26.99 26.86 -14.61
CA GLU A 400 25.55 26.98 -14.37
C GLU A 400 24.95 25.67 -13.85
N VAL A 401 25.38 24.54 -14.41
CA VAL A 401 25.00 23.21 -13.92
C VAL A 401 25.49 23.03 -12.49
N LEU A 402 26.75 23.42 -12.22
CA LEU A 402 27.35 23.33 -10.90
C LEU A 402 26.61 24.18 -9.87
N ALA A 403 26.18 25.41 -10.20
CA ALA A 403 25.43 26.25 -9.28
C ALA A 403 24.11 25.60 -8.81
N LEU A 404 23.43 24.89 -9.71
CA LEU A 404 22.23 24.11 -9.37
C LEU A 404 22.60 22.89 -8.51
N MET A 405 23.69 22.18 -8.83
CA MET A 405 24.17 21.06 -8.03
C MET A 405 24.63 21.47 -6.62
N ASP A 406 25.22 22.66 -6.46
CA ASP A 406 25.50 23.23 -5.14
C ASP A 406 24.20 23.53 -4.37
N SER A 407 23.17 24.00 -5.07
CA SER A 407 21.82 24.18 -4.50
C SER A 407 21.16 22.86 -4.10
N CYS A 408 21.47 21.75 -4.78
CA CYS A 408 21.06 20.41 -4.35
C CYS A 408 21.74 20.02 -3.03
N VAL A 409 23.08 20.10 -2.98
CA VAL A 409 23.85 19.56 -1.86
C VAL A 409 23.66 20.37 -0.58
N VAL A 410 23.45 21.69 -0.67
CA VAL A 410 23.21 22.55 0.51
C VAL A 410 21.91 22.23 1.25
N ARG A 411 21.01 21.42 0.67
CA ARG A 411 19.80 20.92 1.33
C ARG A 411 20.07 19.78 2.31
N PHE A 412 21.28 19.23 2.30
CA PHE A 412 21.71 18.20 3.23
C PHE A 412 22.66 18.79 4.27
N THR A 413 22.61 18.25 5.49
CA THR A 413 23.47 18.65 6.59
C THR A 413 24.61 17.66 6.79
N GLU A 414 25.81 18.16 7.10
CA GLU A 414 26.93 17.31 7.48
C GLU A 414 26.80 16.77 8.91
N PRO A 415 27.21 15.52 9.18
CA PRO A 415 27.76 14.54 8.23
C PRO A 415 26.68 13.99 7.28
N TYR A 416 27.01 13.91 5.98
CA TYR A 416 26.07 13.43 4.96
C TYR A 416 25.68 11.97 5.19
N THR A 417 24.41 11.66 4.92
CA THR A 417 23.83 10.31 4.93
C THR A 417 23.73 9.76 3.50
N GLU A 418 23.35 8.48 3.36
CA GLU A 418 23.13 7.83 2.06
C GLU A 418 22.15 8.60 1.14
N GLU A 419 21.25 9.41 1.71
CA GLU A 419 20.30 10.23 0.96
C GLU A 419 20.98 11.30 0.08
N ALA A 420 22.09 11.89 0.55
CA ALA A 420 22.82 12.90 -0.20
C ALA A 420 23.73 12.30 -1.28
N ALA A 421 23.97 10.99 -1.23
CA ALA A 421 25.01 10.31 -2.00
C ALA A 421 24.86 10.47 -3.53
N PRO A 422 23.66 10.32 -4.13
CA PRO A 422 23.50 10.53 -5.57
C PRO A 422 23.89 11.95 -6.00
N TYR A 423 23.49 12.97 -5.22
CA TYR A 423 23.76 14.37 -5.53
C TYR A 423 25.24 14.72 -5.37
N LEU A 424 25.95 14.08 -4.44
CA LEU A 424 27.39 14.26 -4.27
C LEU A 424 28.18 13.74 -5.48
N LEU A 425 27.84 12.56 -6.01
CA LEU A 425 28.47 12.02 -7.22
C LEU A 425 28.22 12.93 -8.43
N GLU A 426 26.97 13.36 -8.59
CA GLU A 426 26.57 14.22 -9.71
C GLU A 426 27.25 15.58 -9.64
N ARG A 427 27.41 16.14 -8.43
CA ARG A 427 28.16 17.37 -8.23
C ARG A 427 29.65 17.17 -8.48
N ALA A 428 30.22 16.03 -8.08
CA ALA A 428 31.61 15.70 -8.39
C ALA A 428 31.85 15.69 -9.90
N GLN A 429 30.94 15.09 -10.68
CA GLN A 429 31.00 15.09 -12.13
C GLN A 429 30.84 16.50 -12.72
N ALA A 430 29.88 17.29 -12.23
CA ALA A 430 29.71 18.69 -12.65
C ALA A 430 30.99 19.51 -12.37
N ARG A 431 31.64 19.31 -11.22
CA ARG A 431 32.94 19.91 -10.88
C ARG A 431 34.06 19.44 -11.80
N MET A 432 34.08 18.17 -12.20
CA MET A 432 35.04 17.66 -13.19
C MET A 432 34.88 18.32 -14.57
N ASN A 433 33.63 18.58 -14.97
CA ASN A 433 33.30 19.29 -16.21
C ASN A 433 33.67 20.78 -16.11
N ALA A 434 33.50 21.40 -14.95
CA ALA A 434 33.94 22.77 -14.64
C ALA A 434 35.45 22.90 -14.33
N ASN A 435 36.24 21.85 -14.58
CA ASN A 435 37.69 21.79 -14.32
C ASN A 435 38.09 22.04 -12.85
N GLN A 436 37.19 21.77 -11.91
CA GLN A 436 37.37 21.89 -10.45
C GLN A 436 37.73 20.53 -9.80
N ALA A 437 38.75 19.84 -10.34
CA ALA A 437 39.09 18.48 -9.94
C ALA A 437 39.41 18.30 -8.43
N ARG A 438 39.98 19.32 -7.79
CA ARG A 438 40.23 19.30 -6.32
C ARG A 438 38.95 19.27 -5.52
N ALA A 439 37.96 20.06 -5.90
CA ALA A 439 36.66 20.10 -5.23
C ALA A 439 35.84 18.83 -5.55
N ALA A 440 35.96 18.27 -6.76
CA ALA A 440 35.35 17.00 -7.11
C ALA A 440 35.84 15.85 -6.20
N MET A 441 37.13 15.80 -5.87
CA MET A 441 37.64 14.81 -4.91
C MET A 441 37.02 14.92 -3.52
N LEU A 442 36.74 16.14 -3.04
CA LEU A 442 36.08 16.32 -1.75
C LEU A 442 34.65 15.75 -1.78
N ASP A 443 33.95 15.86 -2.90
CA ASP A 443 32.64 15.24 -3.08
C ASP A 443 32.74 13.71 -3.13
N TYR A 444 33.74 13.15 -3.82
CA TYR A 444 33.96 11.70 -3.79
C TYR A 444 34.29 11.19 -2.38
N ASP A 445 35.04 11.96 -1.58
CA ASP A 445 35.33 11.61 -0.19
C ASP A 445 34.11 11.72 0.71
N ALA A 446 33.28 12.75 0.50
CA ALA A 446 32.00 12.91 1.17
C ALA A 446 31.05 11.76 0.82
N TYR A 447 30.96 11.40 -0.45
CA TYR A 447 30.19 10.25 -0.93
C TYR A 447 30.64 8.95 -0.27
N TYR A 448 31.95 8.67 -0.28
CA TYR A 448 32.51 7.46 0.32
C TYR A 448 32.14 7.32 1.80
N LYS A 449 32.16 8.43 2.56
CA LYS A 449 31.72 8.47 3.95
C LYS A 449 30.21 8.26 4.08
N ALA A 450 29.42 8.93 3.25
CA ALA A 450 27.95 8.87 3.27
C ALA A 450 27.42 7.43 3.05
N VAL A 451 28.08 6.65 2.19
CA VAL A 451 27.73 5.24 1.91
C VAL A 451 28.52 4.24 2.76
N ASN A 452 29.21 4.69 3.81
CA ASN A 452 29.99 3.86 4.72
C ASN A 452 31.01 2.95 4.01
N GLY A 453 31.63 3.47 2.94
CA GLY A 453 32.62 2.74 2.14
C GLY A 453 32.04 1.62 1.26
N LYS A 454 30.71 1.45 1.18
CA LYS A 454 30.04 0.50 0.29
C LYS A 454 30.07 1.00 -1.15
N VAL A 455 31.22 0.87 -1.80
CA VAL A 455 31.47 1.31 -3.17
C VAL A 455 32.03 0.16 -4.02
N ASN A 456 31.85 0.26 -5.34
CA ASN A 456 32.42 -0.69 -6.30
C ASN A 456 33.75 -0.17 -6.88
N ASP A 457 34.36 -0.98 -7.74
CA ASP A 457 35.56 -0.65 -8.52
C ASP A 457 35.42 0.63 -9.35
N VAL A 458 34.26 0.80 -10.00
CA VAL A 458 33.96 1.97 -10.84
C VAL A 458 34.04 3.30 -10.06
N PHE A 459 33.67 3.31 -8.78
CA PHE A 459 33.85 4.49 -7.92
C PHE A 459 35.32 4.91 -7.81
N TYR A 460 36.23 3.95 -7.58
CA TYR A 460 37.66 4.24 -7.49
C TYR A 460 38.21 4.72 -8.83
N TYR A 461 37.68 4.20 -9.95
CA TYR A 461 38.02 4.71 -11.28
C TYR A 461 37.66 6.19 -11.46
N TYR A 462 36.46 6.61 -11.08
CA TYR A 462 36.07 8.02 -11.21
C TYR A 462 36.83 8.94 -10.23
N ARG A 463 37.09 8.49 -9.00
CA ARG A 463 37.87 9.28 -8.05
C ARG A 463 39.34 9.42 -8.48
N GLU A 464 39.91 8.38 -9.08
CA GLU A 464 41.25 8.43 -9.68
C GLU A 464 41.33 9.51 -10.75
N GLN A 465 40.36 9.59 -11.67
CA GLN A 465 40.41 10.59 -12.74
C GLN A 465 40.44 12.02 -12.18
N ALA A 466 39.66 12.25 -11.10
CA ALA A 466 39.69 13.50 -10.37
C ALA A 466 41.04 13.73 -9.69
N ALA A 467 41.61 12.71 -9.05
CA ALA A 467 42.93 12.77 -8.43
C ALA A 467 44.04 13.05 -9.46
N LEU A 468 44.00 12.43 -10.63
CA LEU A 468 44.94 12.63 -11.72
C LEU A 468 44.89 14.06 -12.26
N LYS A 469 43.68 14.59 -12.53
CA LYS A 469 43.50 15.98 -12.95
C LYS A 469 43.93 16.97 -11.85
N ALA A 470 43.68 16.63 -10.59
CA ALA A 470 44.12 17.43 -9.44
C ALA A 470 45.63 17.30 -9.13
N LYS A 471 46.36 16.45 -9.84
CA LYS A 471 47.78 16.10 -9.63
C LYS A 471 48.05 15.44 -8.27
N GLN A 472 47.06 14.77 -7.68
CA GLN A 472 47.20 13.96 -6.47
C GLN A 472 47.56 12.51 -6.83
N PHE A 473 48.72 12.33 -7.45
CA PHE A 473 49.10 11.05 -8.06
C PHE A 473 49.16 9.87 -7.08
N GLN A 474 49.55 10.08 -5.82
CA GLN A 474 49.57 8.98 -4.85
C GLN A 474 48.17 8.46 -4.53
N ARG A 475 47.15 9.33 -4.54
CA ARG A 475 45.76 8.88 -4.36
C ARG A 475 45.25 8.16 -5.60
N ALA A 476 45.58 8.66 -6.79
CA ALA A 476 45.26 8.01 -8.06
C ALA A 476 45.84 6.57 -8.11
N LEU A 477 47.10 6.39 -7.68
CA LEU A 477 47.72 5.06 -7.55
C LEU A 477 46.93 4.15 -6.60
N ASN A 478 46.65 4.62 -5.37
CA ASN A 478 45.91 3.85 -4.37
C ASN A 478 44.50 3.46 -4.85
N ASP A 479 43.83 4.37 -5.55
CA ASP A 479 42.48 4.13 -6.09
C ASP A 479 42.51 3.05 -7.19
N MET A 480 43.49 3.08 -8.09
CA MET A 480 43.64 2.01 -9.09
C MET A 480 43.99 0.66 -8.48
N GLU A 481 44.84 0.64 -7.46
CA GLU A 481 45.14 -0.60 -6.72
C GLU A 481 43.86 -1.19 -6.12
N LYS A 482 42.98 -0.37 -5.55
CA LYS A 482 41.66 -0.81 -5.05
C LYS A 482 40.71 -1.24 -6.16
N ALA A 483 40.67 -0.55 -7.29
CA ALA A 483 39.86 -0.97 -8.44
C ALA A 483 40.30 -2.35 -8.97
N ILE A 484 41.62 -2.59 -9.07
CA ILE A 484 42.19 -3.88 -9.49
C ILE A 484 41.90 -4.99 -8.46
N GLU A 485 41.95 -4.68 -7.16
CA GLU A 485 41.60 -5.64 -6.10
C GLU A 485 40.15 -6.13 -6.24
N LEU A 486 39.23 -5.21 -6.55
CA LEU A 486 37.80 -5.51 -6.71
C LEU A 486 37.47 -6.18 -8.04
N SER A 487 38.16 -5.79 -9.12
CA SER A 487 37.92 -6.28 -10.48
C SER A 487 39.23 -6.68 -11.17
N PRO A 488 39.84 -7.82 -10.76
CA PRO A 488 41.19 -8.17 -11.18
C PRO A 488 41.33 -8.56 -12.65
N LYS A 489 40.22 -8.78 -13.37
CA LYS A 489 40.23 -9.11 -14.81
C LYS A 489 39.99 -7.93 -15.72
N ASP A 490 39.55 -6.79 -15.18
CA ASP A 490 39.39 -5.59 -15.99
C ASP A 490 40.77 -4.98 -16.26
N LEU A 491 41.15 -4.95 -17.54
CA LEU A 491 42.46 -4.48 -17.98
C LEU A 491 42.54 -2.96 -18.01
N THR A 492 41.39 -2.28 -18.04
CA THR A 492 41.29 -0.82 -18.02
C THR A 492 42.00 -0.27 -16.79
N TYR A 493 41.77 -0.85 -15.61
CA TYR A 493 42.40 -0.35 -14.37
C TYR A 493 43.92 -0.56 -14.34
N ARG A 494 44.45 -1.59 -15.01
CA ARG A 494 45.92 -1.76 -15.15
C ARG A 494 46.51 -0.77 -16.14
N ALA A 495 45.82 -0.51 -17.26
CA ALA A 495 46.23 0.54 -18.18
C ALA A 495 46.26 1.91 -17.48
N GLU A 496 45.23 2.23 -16.70
CA GLU A 496 45.15 3.50 -15.96
C GLU A 496 46.21 3.57 -14.86
N LEU A 497 46.44 2.49 -14.10
CA LEU A 497 47.55 2.42 -13.14
C LEU A 497 48.91 2.64 -13.84
N ALA A 498 49.12 2.08 -15.02
CA ALA A 498 50.33 2.31 -15.80
C ALA A 498 50.43 3.77 -16.27
N VAL A 499 49.32 4.40 -16.70
CA VAL A 499 49.27 5.83 -17.05
C VAL A 499 49.66 6.71 -15.86
N VAL A 500 49.17 6.40 -14.66
CA VAL A 500 49.55 7.16 -13.46
C VAL A 500 51.05 6.98 -13.17
N ASN A 501 51.58 5.75 -13.24
CA ASN A 501 53.01 5.48 -13.04
C ASN A 501 53.90 6.19 -14.07
N ILE A 502 53.52 6.19 -15.36
CA ILE A 502 54.16 6.95 -16.46
C ILE A 502 54.23 8.44 -16.12
N ARG A 503 53.15 9.02 -15.58
CA ARG A 503 53.07 10.45 -15.24
C ARG A 503 53.96 10.82 -14.06
N VAL A 504 54.15 9.92 -13.09
CA VAL A 504 55.06 10.15 -11.95
C VAL A 504 56.50 9.70 -12.21
N GLY A 505 56.80 9.16 -13.41
CA GLY A 505 58.14 8.71 -13.80
C GLY A 505 58.54 7.35 -13.22
N ARG A 506 57.59 6.56 -12.71
CA ARG A 506 57.77 5.19 -12.21
C ARG A 506 57.74 4.21 -13.38
N ASN A 507 58.75 4.28 -14.23
CA ASN A 507 58.78 3.58 -15.52
C ASN A 507 58.87 2.06 -15.35
N GLU A 508 59.68 1.59 -14.41
CA GLU A 508 59.84 0.18 -14.10
C GLU A 508 58.52 -0.44 -13.59
N GLU A 509 57.82 0.26 -12.70
CA GLU A 509 56.51 -0.16 -12.20
C GLU A 509 55.45 -0.14 -13.31
N ALA A 510 55.45 0.88 -14.18
CA ALA A 510 54.54 0.95 -15.32
C ALA A 510 54.74 -0.26 -16.26
N LEU A 511 55.98 -0.60 -16.61
CA LEU A 511 56.25 -1.79 -17.43
C LEU A 511 55.77 -3.08 -16.77
N LYS A 512 55.99 -3.23 -15.47
CA LYS A 512 55.53 -4.40 -14.72
C LYS A 512 54.01 -4.54 -14.77
N VAL A 513 53.27 -3.46 -14.48
CA VAL A 513 51.80 -3.45 -14.52
C VAL A 513 51.28 -3.81 -15.92
N LEU A 514 51.93 -3.32 -16.97
CA LEU A 514 51.56 -3.62 -18.36
C LEU A 514 51.87 -5.06 -18.74
N GLN A 515 52.98 -5.62 -18.24
CA GLN A 515 53.29 -7.05 -18.40
C GLN A 515 52.26 -7.93 -17.68
N ASP A 516 51.85 -7.55 -16.48
CA ASP A 516 50.79 -8.24 -15.74
C ASP A 516 49.45 -8.19 -16.49
N ALA A 517 49.13 -7.06 -17.15
CA ALA A 517 47.96 -6.95 -18.02
C ALA A 517 48.05 -7.90 -19.23
N LEU A 518 49.22 -7.98 -19.86
CA LEU A 518 49.46 -8.88 -21.00
C LEU A 518 49.50 -10.37 -20.62
N ALA A 519 49.79 -10.69 -19.36
CA ALA A 519 49.67 -12.06 -18.86
C ALA A 519 48.20 -12.51 -18.75
N ILE A 520 47.26 -11.57 -18.56
CA ILE A 520 45.82 -11.83 -18.56
C ILE A 520 45.29 -11.87 -19.99
N ASP A 521 45.63 -10.87 -20.81
CA ASP A 521 45.32 -10.85 -22.24
C ASP A 521 46.52 -10.39 -23.07
N SER A 522 47.17 -11.36 -23.71
CA SER A 522 48.29 -11.13 -24.61
C SER A 522 47.96 -10.29 -25.86
N LYS A 523 46.67 -10.05 -26.14
CA LYS A 523 46.20 -9.24 -27.28
C LYS A 523 45.73 -7.84 -26.87
N TYR A 524 45.94 -7.44 -25.62
CA TYR A 524 45.53 -6.11 -25.17
C TYR A 524 46.39 -5.01 -25.81
N ALA A 525 45.89 -4.43 -26.89
CA ALA A 525 46.63 -3.53 -27.78
C ALA A 525 47.12 -2.26 -27.07
N GLU A 526 46.31 -1.72 -26.16
CA GLU A 526 46.64 -0.51 -25.39
C GLU A 526 47.84 -0.73 -24.48
N ALA A 527 48.02 -1.93 -23.91
CA ALA A 527 49.19 -2.19 -23.08
C ALA A 527 50.50 -2.07 -23.87
N TYR A 528 50.54 -2.58 -25.10
CA TYR A 528 51.70 -2.40 -25.99
C TYR A 528 51.95 -0.93 -26.36
N ARG A 529 50.88 -0.14 -26.55
CA ARG A 529 51.00 1.31 -26.77
C ARG A 529 51.63 2.00 -25.55
N LEU A 530 51.12 1.71 -24.35
CA LEU A 530 51.65 2.29 -23.11
C LEU A 530 53.08 1.84 -22.84
N MET A 531 53.44 0.57 -23.12
CA MET A 531 54.81 0.08 -23.01
C MET A 531 55.77 0.88 -23.89
N GLY A 532 55.36 1.17 -25.14
CA GLY A 532 56.15 1.99 -26.05
C GLY A 532 56.38 3.41 -25.52
N ILE A 533 55.37 4.01 -24.90
CA ILE A 533 55.51 5.32 -24.23
C ILE A 533 56.51 5.26 -23.07
N VAL A 534 56.42 4.23 -22.22
CA VAL A 534 57.36 4.04 -21.11
C VAL A 534 58.79 3.84 -21.62
N GLN A 535 58.98 3.00 -22.63
CA GLN A 535 60.29 2.74 -23.24
C GLN A 535 60.91 4.01 -23.84
N LEU A 536 60.12 4.90 -24.42
CA LEU A 536 60.61 6.23 -24.84
C LEU A 536 61.09 7.07 -23.64
N GLN A 537 60.36 7.10 -22.52
CA GLN A 537 60.80 7.79 -21.29
C GLN A 537 62.12 7.20 -20.75
N MET A 538 62.32 5.89 -20.91
CA MET A 538 63.56 5.19 -20.57
C MET A 538 64.67 5.32 -21.63
N LYS A 539 64.45 6.11 -22.70
CA LYS A 539 65.38 6.30 -23.83
C LYS A 539 65.65 5.03 -24.66
N LYS A 540 64.77 4.04 -24.60
CA LYS A 540 64.85 2.78 -25.36
C LYS A 540 64.04 2.85 -26.66
N LYS A 541 64.47 3.72 -27.58
CA LYS A 541 63.73 4.05 -28.83
C LYS A 541 63.40 2.81 -29.68
N GLN A 542 64.34 1.87 -29.83
CA GLN A 542 64.13 0.68 -30.66
C GLN A 542 63.04 -0.24 -30.09
N GLU A 543 63.06 -0.49 -28.78
CA GLU A 543 62.05 -1.29 -28.09
C GLU A 543 60.68 -0.61 -28.19
N ALA A 544 60.62 0.71 -28.00
CA ALA A 544 59.39 1.48 -28.14
C ALA A 544 58.73 1.30 -29.50
N CYS A 545 59.52 1.31 -30.57
CA CYS A 545 59.02 1.11 -31.92
C CYS A 545 58.50 -0.31 -32.18
N GLN A 546 59.09 -1.32 -31.56
CA GLN A 546 58.57 -2.69 -31.62
C GLN A 546 57.24 -2.80 -30.89
N SER A 547 57.13 -2.22 -29.69
CA SER A 547 55.87 -2.18 -28.93
C SER A 547 54.77 -1.41 -29.65
N PHE A 548 55.07 -0.27 -30.27
CA PHE A 548 54.09 0.44 -31.11
C PHE A 548 53.69 -0.35 -32.36
N ALA A 549 54.63 -1.02 -33.03
CA ALA A 549 54.31 -1.88 -34.17
C ALA A 549 53.35 -3.01 -33.74
N LYS A 550 53.56 -3.60 -32.57
CA LYS A 550 52.68 -4.64 -32.03
C LYS A 550 51.29 -4.10 -31.68
N ALA A 551 51.21 -2.93 -31.04
CA ALA A 551 49.93 -2.27 -30.77
C ALA A 551 49.16 -1.98 -32.07
N LYS A 552 49.85 -1.59 -33.14
CA LYS A 552 49.25 -1.37 -34.47
C LYS A 552 48.71 -2.67 -35.09
N GLU A 553 49.48 -3.75 -35.01
CA GLU A 553 49.04 -5.08 -35.48
C GLU A 553 47.76 -5.54 -34.77
N LEU A 554 47.65 -5.23 -33.47
CA LEU A 554 46.50 -5.55 -32.63
C LEU A 554 45.34 -4.54 -32.74
N GLY A 555 45.47 -3.52 -33.60
CA GLY A 555 44.39 -2.58 -33.90
C GLY A 555 44.22 -1.42 -32.93
N ASP A 556 45.25 -1.02 -32.17
CA ASP A 556 45.18 0.19 -31.34
C ASP A 556 44.93 1.44 -32.21
N PRO A 557 43.85 2.21 -31.96
CA PRO A 557 43.48 3.33 -32.81
C PRO A 557 44.38 4.57 -32.63
N ASN A 558 45.15 4.64 -31.54
CA ASN A 558 45.90 5.82 -31.09
C ASN A 558 47.41 5.73 -31.39
N VAL A 559 47.90 4.59 -31.89
CA VAL A 559 49.34 4.34 -32.02
C VAL A 559 49.99 4.95 -33.27
N ASN A 560 49.24 5.18 -34.35
CA ASN A 560 49.82 5.63 -35.64
C ASN A 560 50.61 6.94 -35.51
N GLY A 561 50.07 7.94 -34.80
CA GLY A 561 50.76 9.21 -34.58
C GLY A 561 52.04 9.07 -33.74
N LEU A 562 52.09 8.09 -32.82
CA LEU A 562 53.29 7.81 -32.02
C LEU A 562 54.39 7.18 -32.87
N ILE A 563 54.05 6.25 -33.76
CA ILE A 563 55.00 5.64 -34.72
C ILE A 563 55.59 6.71 -35.63
N GLU A 564 54.74 7.57 -36.21
CA GLU A 564 55.21 8.62 -37.13
C GLU A 564 56.16 9.62 -36.47
N LYS A 565 55.94 9.93 -35.19
CA LYS A 565 56.74 10.89 -34.44
C LYS A 565 58.05 10.30 -33.92
N HIS A 566 58.04 9.01 -33.55
CA HIS A 566 59.13 8.42 -32.77
C HIS A 566 59.86 7.27 -33.44
N CYS A 567 59.38 6.74 -34.57
CA CYS A 567 59.93 5.53 -35.21
C CYS A 567 60.36 5.72 -36.66
N LYS A 568 60.45 6.98 -37.10
CA LYS A 568 61.15 7.37 -38.32
C LYS A 568 62.66 7.48 -38.09
#